data_AF-A0AAW0WD20-F1
#
_entry.id   AF-A0AAW0WD20-F1
#
_cell.length_a   1.000
_cell.length_b   1.000
_cell.length_c   1.000
_cell.angle_alpha   90.00
_cell.angle_beta   90.00
_cell.angle_gamma   90.00
#
_symmetry.space_group_name_H-M   'P 1'
#
loop_
_entity.id
_entity.type
_entity.pdbx_description
1 polymer ?
#
loop_
_entity_poly.entity_id
_entity_poly.type
_entity_poly.pdbx_seq_one_letter_code
_entity_poly.pdbx_strand_id
1 'polypeptide(L)'
;MATAHYRDVSPFLRLVRKTLMGREHKSALRQADTVSCPSQPPPNLPPGVSAKLFANYYYMRDGRRAVKPNEVLAINSPSEPTKLLSASPKSEDALDVQTKTPKTPGNVHGYGSGFY
;
A
#
# COMPACT_ATOMS: atom_id res chain seq x y z
N MET A 1 -13.64 -40.49 9.13
CA MET A 1 -13.29 -39.21 9.78
C MET A 1 -14.07 -39.16 11.09
N ALA A 2 -13.41 -39.27 12.24
CA ALA A 2 -14.11 -39.18 13.53
C ALA A 2 -14.71 -37.78 13.67
N THR A 3 -16.01 -37.67 13.93
CA THR A 3 -16.69 -36.39 14.14
C THR A 3 -16.22 -35.81 15.46
N ALA A 4 -15.51 -34.68 15.43
CA ALA A 4 -15.07 -34.02 16.64
C ALA A 4 -16.26 -33.52 17.46
N HIS A 5 -16.37 -33.97 18.71
CA HIS A 5 -17.41 -33.52 19.62
C HIS A 5 -17.04 -32.17 20.21
N TYR A 6 -17.57 -31.10 19.62
CA TYR A 6 -17.44 -29.76 20.17
C TYR A 6 -18.20 -29.61 21.50
N ARG A 7 -17.59 -28.88 22.43
CA ARG A 7 -18.27 -28.49 23.67
C ARG A 7 -19.34 -27.46 23.33
N ASP A 8 -20.59 -27.86 23.51
CA ASP A 8 -21.77 -27.02 23.34
C ASP A 8 -22.75 -27.30 24.49
N VAL A 9 -23.77 -26.47 24.63
CA VAL A 9 -24.68 -26.47 25.78
C VAL A 9 -25.62 -27.67 25.74
N SER A 10 -26.38 -27.90 26.82
CA SER A 10 -27.40 -28.95 26.84
C SER A 10 -28.43 -28.76 25.71
N PRO A 11 -29.04 -29.84 25.19
CA PRO A 11 -30.00 -29.76 24.07
C PRO A 11 -31.17 -28.79 24.33
N PHE A 12 -31.64 -28.72 25.58
CA PHE A 12 -32.69 -27.78 25.99
C PHE A 12 -32.27 -26.31 25.79
N LEU A 13 -31.07 -25.94 26.25
CA LEU A 13 -30.58 -24.57 26.10
C LEU A 13 -30.22 -24.23 24.66
N ARG A 14 -29.87 -25.22 23.82
CA ARG A 14 -29.72 -25.01 22.37
C ARG A 14 -31.05 -24.65 21.71
N LEU A 15 -32.15 -25.28 22.13
CA LEU A 15 -33.48 -24.96 21.61
C LEU A 15 -33.88 -23.53 21.97
N VAL A 16 -33.75 -23.16 23.25
CA VAL A 16 -34.03 -21.78 23.72
C VAL A 16 -33.20 -20.75 22.96
N ARG A 17 -31.92 -21.04 22.72
CA ARG A 17 -31.05 -20.17 21.93
C ARG A 17 -31.51 -20.06 20.48
N LYS A 18 -31.86 -21.17 19.83
CA LYS A 18 -32.32 -21.19 18.43
C LYS A 18 -33.65 -20.45 18.27
N THR A 19 -34.57 -20.57 19.23
CA THR A 19 -35.88 -19.91 19.18
C THR A 19 -35.76 -18.40 19.40
N LEU A 20 -35.02 -17.94 20.41
CA LEU A 20 -34.87 -16.51 20.70
C LEU A 20 -34.06 -15.76 19.64
N MET A 21 -33.12 -16.43 18.98
CA MET A 21 -32.19 -15.80 18.04
C MET A 21 -32.68 -15.83 16.59
N GLY A 22 -33.74 -16.58 16.29
CA GLY A 22 -34.33 -16.69 14.94
C GLY A 22 -33.42 -17.29 13.87
N ARG A 23 -32.25 -17.82 14.26
CA ARG A 23 -31.25 -18.42 13.37
C ARG A 23 -30.46 -19.50 14.08
N GLU A 24 -29.78 -20.32 13.30
CA GLU A 24 -28.84 -21.29 13.86
C GLU A 24 -27.61 -20.59 14.46
N HIS A 25 -27.29 -20.97 15.69
CA HIS A 25 -26.15 -20.41 16.40
C HIS A 25 -24.84 -20.94 15.82
N LYS A 26 -23.99 -20.04 15.33
CA LYS A 26 -22.61 -20.35 14.93
C LYS A 26 -21.68 -19.99 16.09
N SER A 27 -20.93 -20.96 16.62
CA SER A 27 -19.99 -20.72 17.71
C SER A 27 -18.84 -19.83 17.25
N ALA A 28 -18.59 -18.73 17.96
CA ALA A 28 -17.40 -17.89 17.77
C ALA A 28 -16.15 -18.43 18.49
N LEU A 29 -16.31 -19.52 19.27
CA LEU A 29 -15.22 -20.16 19.97
C LEU A 29 -14.28 -20.85 19.00
N ARG A 30 -12.99 -20.71 19.25
CA ARG A 30 -11.92 -21.37 18.52
C ARG A 30 -11.79 -22.81 19.01
N GLN A 31 -12.41 -23.74 18.30
CA GLN A 31 -12.32 -25.17 18.57
C GLN A 31 -11.03 -25.72 17.98
N ALA A 32 -10.44 -26.74 18.62
CA ALA A 32 -9.13 -27.27 18.24
C ALA A 32 -9.04 -27.66 16.76
N ASP A 33 -10.11 -28.23 16.18
CA ASP A 33 -10.11 -28.68 14.78
C ASP A 33 -10.39 -27.56 13.78
N THR A 34 -10.91 -26.42 14.25
CA THR A 34 -11.19 -25.24 13.41
C THR A 34 -10.01 -24.29 13.32
N VAL A 35 -8.96 -24.52 14.10
CA VAL A 35 -7.74 -23.72 14.15
C VAL A 35 -6.56 -24.57 13.71
N SER A 36 -5.57 -23.93 13.09
CA SER A 36 -4.30 -24.59 12.79
C SER A 36 -3.64 -25.15 14.06
N CYS A 37 -3.01 -26.32 13.94
CA CYS A 37 -2.24 -26.92 15.03
C CYS A 37 -1.19 -25.92 15.59
N PRO A 38 -0.91 -25.91 16.91
CA PRO A 38 0.18 -25.10 17.46
C PRO A 38 1.56 -25.51 16.92
N SER A 39 1.74 -26.80 16.60
CA SER A 39 2.96 -27.31 15.99
C SER A 39 2.84 -27.29 14.48
N GLN A 40 3.66 -26.49 13.82
CA GLN A 40 3.76 -26.38 12.36
C GLN A 40 5.05 -27.04 11.88
N PRO A 41 5.05 -27.76 10.74
CA PRO A 41 6.27 -28.29 10.16
C PRO A 41 7.23 -27.15 9.77
N PRO A 42 8.55 -27.41 9.70
CA PRO A 42 9.51 -26.40 9.28
C PRO A 42 9.17 -25.91 7.86
N PRO A 43 9.00 -24.59 7.63
CA PRO A 43 8.67 -24.06 6.32
C PRO A 43 9.89 -24.04 5.40
N ASN A 44 9.68 -24.31 4.11
CA ASN A 44 10.66 -24.07 3.05
C ASN A 44 10.24 -22.82 2.27
N LEU A 45 10.80 -21.66 2.65
CA LEU A 45 10.45 -20.38 2.04
C LEU A 45 11.22 -20.16 0.73
N PRO A 46 10.58 -19.60 -0.32
CA PRO A 46 11.28 -19.27 -1.55
C PRO A 46 12.33 -18.19 -1.29
N PRO A 47 13.47 -18.22 -2.01
CA PRO A 47 14.52 -17.22 -1.87
C PRO A 47 14.06 -15.85 -2.38
N GLY A 48 14.57 -14.78 -1.78
CA GLY A 48 14.31 -13.41 -2.24
C GLY A 48 15.02 -13.09 -3.57
N VAL A 49 14.62 -11.98 -4.20
CA VAL A 49 15.11 -11.56 -5.53
C VAL A 49 16.63 -11.35 -5.62
N SER A 50 17.29 -11.09 -4.48
CA SER A 50 18.74 -10.89 -4.38
C SER A 50 19.49 -12.15 -3.95
N ALA A 51 18.88 -13.34 -3.96
CA ALA A 51 19.56 -14.61 -3.69
C ALA A 51 20.24 -15.16 -4.97
N LYS A 52 21.08 -14.34 -5.60
CA LYS A 52 21.81 -14.67 -6.83
C LYS A 52 23.29 -14.84 -6.53
N LEU A 53 23.90 -15.88 -7.09
CA LEU A 53 25.32 -16.22 -6.89
C LEU A 53 26.28 -15.32 -7.69
N PHE A 54 25.84 -14.79 -8.83
CA PHE A 54 26.63 -13.94 -9.72
C PHE A 54 25.85 -12.68 -10.10
N ALA A 55 26.56 -11.65 -10.59
CA ALA A 55 26.00 -10.39 -11.04
C ALA A 55 25.04 -9.72 -10.03
N ASN A 56 25.40 -9.78 -8.74
CA ASN A 56 24.55 -9.35 -7.62
C ASN A 56 25.30 -8.41 -6.66
N TYR A 57 26.01 -7.44 -7.22
CA TYR A 57 26.78 -6.49 -6.44
C TYR A 57 25.85 -5.52 -5.70
N TYR A 58 26.12 -5.31 -4.40
CA TYR A 58 25.29 -4.45 -3.54
C TYR A 58 25.14 -3.03 -4.10
N TYR A 59 26.20 -2.46 -4.69
CA TYR A 59 26.17 -1.09 -5.20
C TYR A 59 25.17 -0.85 -6.33
N MET A 60 24.82 -1.89 -7.11
CA MET A 60 23.84 -1.79 -8.20
C MET A 60 22.38 -1.74 -7.71
N ARG A 61 22.12 -2.21 -6.48
CA ARG A 61 20.78 -2.30 -5.88
C ARG A 61 20.60 -1.38 -4.68
N ASP A 62 21.62 -0.62 -4.30
CA ASP A 62 21.60 0.23 -3.12
C ASP A 62 20.83 1.53 -3.39
N GLY A 63 19.50 1.47 -3.27
CA GLY A 63 18.63 2.64 -3.39
C GLY A 63 18.91 3.72 -2.34
N ARG A 64 19.51 3.38 -1.20
CA ARG A 64 19.85 4.37 -0.15
C ARG A 64 20.89 5.36 -0.63
N ARG A 65 21.81 4.94 -1.50
CA ARG A 65 22.85 5.79 -2.10
C ARG A 65 22.43 6.43 -3.42
N ALA A 66 21.31 6.00 -4.00
CA ALA A 66 20.77 6.60 -5.22
C ALA A 66 20.02 7.93 -4.94
N VAL A 67 19.71 8.22 -3.67
CA VAL A 67 19.03 9.46 -3.25
C VAL A 67 19.95 10.66 -3.52
N LYS A 68 19.51 11.55 -4.39
CA LYS A 68 20.16 12.84 -4.64
C LYS A 68 19.65 13.90 -3.65
N PRO A 69 20.45 14.94 -3.35
CA PRO A 69 19.96 16.12 -2.65
C PRO A 69 18.75 16.72 -3.38
N ASN A 70 17.86 17.37 -2.62
CA ASN A 70 16.68 18.04 -3.17
C ASN A 70 17.09 19.13 -4.16
N GLU A 71 16.36 19.24 -5.27
CA GLU A 71 16.53 20.33 -6.22
C GLU A 71 15.85 21.60 -5.69
N VAL A 72 16.63 22.67 -5.52
CA VAL A 72 16.13 23.97 -5.03
C VAL A 72 15.65 24.80 -6.21
N LEU A 73 14.33 24.97 -6.34
CA LEU A 73 13.70 25.68 -7.47
C LEU A 73 13.75 27.22 -7.30
N ALA A 74 13.66 27.70 -6.06
CA ALA A 74 13.73 29.11 -5.72
C ALA A 74 14.24 29.31 -4.29
N ILE A 75 14.96 30.41 -4.05
CA ILE A 75 15.37 30.85 -2.72
C ILE A 75 14.66 32.18 -2.42
N ASN A 76 13.98 32.23 -1.28
CA ASN A 76 13.39 33.47 -0.77
C ASN A 76 14.50 34.31 -0.13
N SER A 77 14.98 35.33 -0.84
CA SER A 77 15.80 36.39 -0.28
C SER A 77 14.89 37.48 0.29
N PRO A 78 15.28 38.19 1.38
CA PRO A 78 14.49 39.30 1.93
C PRO A 78 14.23 40.45 0.95
N SER A 79 15.00 40.55 -0.14
CA SER A 79 14.75 41.50 -1.22
C SER A 79 13.76 40.95 -2.26
N GLU A 80 14.04 39.81 -2.91
CA GLU A 80 13.19 39.19 -3.95
C GLU A 80 13.41 37.66 -4.05
N PRO A 81 12.39 36.85 -4.39
CA PRO A 81 12.54 35.42 -4.60
C PRO A 81 13.35 35.12 -5.87
N THR A 82 14.55 34.58 -5.70
CA THR A 82 15.43 34.23 -6.83
C THR A 82 15.10 32.83 -7.33
N LYS A 83 14.58 32.72 -8.56
CA LYS A 83 14.36 31.43 -9.24
C LYS A 83 15.69 30.92 -9.81
N LEU A 84 16.12 29.72 -9.41
CA LEU A 84 17.48 29.20 -9.68
C LEU A 84 17.59 28.22 -10.85
N LEU A 85 16.51 27.99 -11.61
CA LEU A 85 16.51 27.03 -12.72
C LEU A 85 16.93 27.66 -14.05
N SER A 86 17.82 26.96 -14.76
CA SER A 86 18.54 27.32 -15.99
C SER A 86 17.79 28.21 -16.98
N ALA A 87 18.46 29.32 -17.35
CA ALA A 87 18.16 30.08 -18.54
C ALA A 87 18.47 29.21 -19.78
N SER A 88 17.46 28.86 -20.56
CA SER A 88 17.68 28.72 -22.01
C SER A 88 18.11 30.09 -22.54
N PRO A 89 19.04 30.18 -23.50
CA PRO A 89 19.43 31.47 -24.09
C PRO A 89 18.16 32.15 -24.62
N LYS A 90 17.83 33.32 -24.06
CA LYS A 90 16.81 34.19 -24.62
C LYS A 90 17.35 34.70 -25.94
N SER A 91 16.95 34.11 -27.05
CA SER A 91 17.00 34.78 -28.35
C SER A 91 16.09 36.01 -28.27
N GLU A 92 16.64 37.17 -28.59
CA GLU A 92 16.01 38.49 -28.51
C GLU A 92 15.03 38.74 -29.67
N ASP A 93 14.07 37.83 -29.87
CA ASP A 93 12.90 38.08 -30.73
C ASP A 93 11.68 38.25 -29.83
N ALA A 94 10.92 39.32 -30.08
CA ALA A 94 9.80 39.81 -29.27
C ALA A 94 8.87 38.68 -28.78
N LEU A 95 8.92 38.40 -27.48
CA LEU A 95 8.12 37.34 -26.85
C LEU A 95 6.74 37.89 -26.49
N ASP A 96 5.73 37.45 -27.23
CA ASP A 96 4.32 37.50 -26.88
C ASP A 96 4.13 37.06 -25.41
N VAL A 97 3.38 37.84 -24.63
CA VAL A 97 3.17 37.61 -23.20
C VAL A 97 2.20 36.43 -23.04
N GLN A 98 2.73 35.21 -23.03
CA GLN A 98 1.91 34.03 -22.82
C GLN A 98 1.34 34.01 -21.40
N THR A 99 0.01 34.13 -21.28
CA THR A 99 -0.75 33.91 -20.05
C THR A 99 -0.56 32.47 -19.59
N LYS A 100 0.17 32.26 -18.48
CA LYS A 100 0.42 30.92 -17.94
C LYS A 100 -0.84 30.35 -17.32
N THR A 101 -1.30 29.20 -17.80
CA THR A 101 -2.37 28.44 -17.16
C THR A 101 -1.93 27.92 -15.78
N PRO A 102 -2.84 27.84 -14.78
CA PRO A 102 -2.51 27.30 -13.48
C PRO A 102 -2.11 25.82 -13.60
N LYS A 103 -0.96 25.44 -13.02
CA LYS A 103 -0.49 24.06 -13.02
C LYS A 103 -1.05 23.31 -11.82
N THR A 104 -1.64 22.14 -12.06
CA THR A 104 -1.98 21.19 -10.99
C THR A 104 -0.79 20.24 -10.73
N PRO A 105 -0.60 19.72 -9.50
CA PRO A 105 0.52 18.83 -9.17
C PRO A 105 0.42 17.44 -9.83
N GLY A 106 -0.75 17.08 -10.35
CA GLY A 106 -0.99 15.83 -11.06
C GLY A 106 -2.32 15.88 -11.82
N ASN A 107 -2.65 14.77 -12.50
CA ASN A 107 -3.89 14.65 -13.25
C ASN A 107 -5.08 14.54 -12.30
N VAL A 108 -6.17 15.25 -12.62
CA VAL A 108 -7.44 15.13 -11.92
C VAL A 108 -8.17 13.89 -12.43
N HIS A 109 -8.44 12.94 -11.54
CA HIS A 109 -9.13 11.70 -11.89
C HIS A 109 -10.56 11.72 -11.34
N GLY A 110 -11.55 11.64 -12.24
CA GLY A 110 -12.96 11.49 -11.89
C GLY A 110 -13.34 10.00 -11.85
N TYR A 111 -13.22 9.36 -10.69
CA TYR A 111 -13.59 7.94 -10.52
C TYR A 111 -15.12 7.68 -10.61
N GLY A 112 -15.92 8.68 -10.98
CA GLY A 112 -17.38 8.64 -11.02
C GLY A 112 -18.04 9.18 -12.30
N SER A 113 -17.29 9.64 -13.31
CA SER A 113 -17.88 9.93 -14.63
C SER A 113 -18.05 8.63 -15.39
N GLY A 114 -19.15 7.92 -15.08
CA GLY A 114 -19.47 6.63 -15.64
C GLY A 114 -19.55 6.67 -17.16
N PHE A 115 -18.87 5.70 -17.79
CA PHE A 115 -19.31 5.14 -19.05
C PHE A 115 -20.65 4.44 -18.79
N TYR A 116 -21.74 5.17 -19.01
CA TYR A 116 -23.04 4.65 -19.42
C TYR A 116 -23.54 5.54 -20.55
#